data_AF-A0A1Q3SUD9-F1
#
_entry.id   AF-A0A1Q3SUD9-F1
#
_cell.length_a   1.000
_cell.length_b   1.000
_cell.length_c   1.000
_cell.angle_alpha   90.00
_cell.angle_beta   90.00
_cell.angle_gamma   90.00
#
_symmetry.space_group_name_H-M   'P 1'
#
loop_
_entity.id
_entity.type
_entity.pdbx_description
1 polymer ?
#
loop_
_entity_poly.entity_id
_entity_poly.type
_entity_poly.pdbx_seq_one_letter_code
_entity_poly.pdbx_strand_id
1 'polypeptide(L)'
;MESFAALAGDTHLTVVLGAGASAPSGLPTWDDFATRIAVLSGLVTTSTAAEVLLSKQDPMIVLEAAHARSGSSWAAHLNEALYGRPPSSADPSPLHLAAAGHFAAMPGATTLATLNFDDLLESAALTSGAPVVVMDTGGQAEPGVPTIHHLHGAVFGGNEYSAVVGYNDFAELVADPHAWQRQFLSSALARGPLLLAGTSYRDPDIRHWLHLIVRDEKPRYRALVTIVREGLGLDRETFETIEDALTSEWESIGLQALTLHDLADVALVIRELRHAGSDSYLTPAERSRRTWDAHTRRFGTLQREYVEQLEADAEMIAAALGSPAYRATFWLANARGKLARWASEGTYYAGVRQLKLVPTGHDSPWIAGEAIGSEEVKLKDVERAAGVSPTWRSVLAIPVFAGDGTHPDFATGVLTFGLAQTTSALLARQDEWINAASELSAAWGTRINGVAFSTKDN
;
A
#
# COMPACT_ATOMS: atom_id res chain seq x y z
N MET A 1 -17.90 1.72 1.78
CA MET A 1 -18.01 2.17 3.20
C MET A 1 -19.04 1.37 3.99
N GLU A 2 -20.26 1.12 3.49
CA GLU A 2 -21.24 0.29 4.23
C GLU A 2 -20.69 -1.09 4.66
N SER A 3 -19.94 -1.76 3.78
CA SER A 3 -19.31 -3.04 4.12
C SER A 3 -18.18 -2.93 5.15
N PHE A 4 -17.52 -1.77 5.24
CA PHE A 4 -16.49 -1.47 6.24
C PHE A 4 -17.08 -0.95 7.56
N ALA A 5 -18.36 -0.54 7.58
CA ALA A 5 -19.03 -0.18 8.83
C ALA A 5 -19.10 -1.37 9.80
N ALA A 6 -19.08 -2.60 9.28
CA ALA A 6 -18.99 -3.82 10.08
C ALA A 6 -17.62 -4.00 10.78
N LEU A 7 -16.58 -3.31 10.29
CA LEU A 7 -15.25 -3.25 10.89
C LEU A 7 -15.10 -2.07 11.86
N ALA A 8 -16.09 -1.19 11.91
CA ALA A 8 -16.02 0.06 12.63
C ALA A 8 -16.74 -0.01 13.99
N GLY A 9 -16.31 0.82 14.94
CA GLY A 9 -16.86 0.89 16.31
C GLY A 9 -15.91 0.36 17.39
N ASP A 10 -16.42 0.21 18.61
CA ASP A 10 -15.63 -0.11 19.81
C ASP A 10 -15.18 -1.58 19.93
N THR A 11 -15.38 -2.38 18.88
CA THR A 11 -14.97 -3.79 18.87
C THR A 11 -13.51 -3.96 18.47
N HIS A 12 -12.86 -5.00 18.97
CA HIS A 12 -11.45 -5.31 18.68
C HIS A 12 -11.24 -5.59 17.18
N LEU A 13 -10.26 -4.97 16.54
CA LEU A 13 -9.91 -5.25 15.15
C LEU A 13 -8.64 -6.10 15.08
N THR A 14 -8.62 -7.15 14.27
CA THR A 14 -7.38 -7.85 13.91
C THR A 14 -7.05 -7.55 12.45
N VAL A 15 -5.87 -6.97 12.19
CA VAL A 15 -5.37 -6.71 10.84
C VAL A 15 -4.27 -7.72 10.53
N VAL A 16 -4.46 -8.48 9.46
CA VAL A 16 -3.48 -9.46 8.95
C VAL A 16 -2.99 -8.97 7.59
N LEU A 17 -1.69 -8.67 7.49
CA LEU A 17 -1.06 -8.25 6.24
C LEU A 17 -0.46 -9.45 5.51
N GLY A 18 -0.63 -9.50 4.18
CA GLY A 18 0.04 -10.48 3.32
C GLY A 18 1.06 -9.85 2.38
N ALA A 19 1.56 -10.64 1.42
CA ALA A 19 2.71 -10.27 0.58
C ALA A 19 2.51 -9.01 -0.27
N GLY A 20 1.27 -8.70 -0.66
CA GLY A 20 0.90 -7.47 -1.35
C GLY A 20 1.11 -6.20 -0.52
N ALA A 21 1.23 -6.30 0.82
CA ALA A 21 1.64 -5.16 1.65
C ALA A 21 3.11 -4.78 1.42
N SER A 22 3.98 -5.76 1.13
CA SER A 22 5.43 -5.57 0.98
C SER A 22 5.88 -5.29 -0.46
N ALA A 23 5.04 -5.56 -1.45
CA ALA A 23 5.37 -5.32 -2.86
C ALA A 23 5.72 -3.84 -3.18
N PRO A 24 4.97 -2.82 -2.70
CA PRO A 24 5.34 -1.41 -2.94
C PRO A 24 6.67 -1.01 -2.30
N SER A 25 7.10 -1.72 -1.26
CA SER A 25 8.39 -1.52 -0.59
C SER A 25 9.58 -2.10 -1.38
N GLY A 26 9.35 -2.67 -2.57
CA GLY A 26 10.39 -3.22 -3.44
C GLY A 26 10.84 -4.62 -3.05
N LEU A 27 10.17 -5.27 -2.10
CA LEU A 27 10.42 -6.66 -1.76
C LEU A 27 9.87 -7.60 -2.86
N PRO A 28 10.51 -8.75 -3.09
CA PRO A 28 10.12 -9.67 -4.16
C PRO A 28 8.71 -10.21 -3.96
N THR A 29 8.01 -10.47 -5.06
CA THR A 29 6.80 -11.29 -5.04
C THR A 29 7.14 -12.73 -4.63
N TRP A 30 6.14 -13.56 -4.30
CA TRP A 30 6.35 -14.97 -4.00
C TRP A 30 7.06 -15.72 -5.14
N ASP A 31 6.68 -15.44 -6.39
CA ASP A 31 7.25 -16.08 -7.57
C ASP A 31 8.71 -15.62 -7.80
N ASP A 32 9.01 -14.33 -7.55
CA ASP A 32 10.39 -13.80 -7.59
C ASP A 32 11.25 -14.40 -6.48
N PHE A 33 10.70 -14.52 -5.27
CA PHE A 33 11.37 -15.09 -4.10
C PHE A 33 11.72 -16.56 -4.34
N ALA A 34 10.77 -17.36 -4.82
CA ALA A 34 11.00 -18.75 -5.18
C ALA A 34 12.03 -18.89 -6.31
N THR A 35 11.99 -18.01 -7.31
CA THR A 35 12.97 -17.97 -8.41
C THR A 35 14.39 -17.74 -7.87
N ARG A 36 14.56 -16.74 -7.00
CA ARG A 36 15.84 -16.42 -6.37
C ARG A 36 16.36 -17.58 -5.53
N ILE A 37 15.52 -18.20 -4.71
CA ILE A 37 15.88 -19.36 -3.88
C ILE A 37 16.31 -20.56 -4.73
N ALA A 38 15.60 -20.84 -5.83
CA ALA A 38 15.95 -21.95 -6.72
C ALA A 38 17.35 -21.78 -7.35
N VAL A 39 17.74 -20.54 -7.63
CA VAL A 39 19.09 -20.21 -8.12
C VAL A 39 20.13 -20.26 -6.98
N LEU A 40 19.84 -19.63 -5.84
CA LEU A 40 20.76 -19.54 -4.70
C LEU A 40 21.10 -20.93 -4.11
N SER A 41 20.10 -21.80 -3.99
CA SER A 41 20.28 -23.20 -3.57
C SER A 41 21.05 -24.05 -4.59
N GLY A 42 21.28 -23.53 -5.80
CA GLY A 42 21.87 -24.26 -6.91
C GLY A 42 20.96 -25.36 -7.49
N LEU A 43 19.66 -25.36 -7.15
CA LEU A 43 18.68 -26.29 -7.75
C LEU A 43 18.66 -26.13 -9.27
N VAL A 44 18.77 -24.89 -9.73
CA VAL A 44 19.02 -24.51 -11.12
C VAL A 44 20.14 -23.48 -11.20
N THR A 45 20.70 -23.26 -12.40
CA THR A 45 21.87 -22.39 -12.58
C THR A 45 21.54 -20.97 -13.05
N THR A 46 20.32 -20.73 -13.55
CA THR A 46 19.92 -19.42 -14.10
C THR A 46 18.48 -19.08 -13.72
N SER A 47 18.16 -17.79 -13.63
CA SER A 47 16.80 -17.32 -13.35
C SER A 47 15.80 -17.79 -14.41
N THR A 48 16.18 -17.79 -15.68
CA THR A 48 15.32 -18.32 -16.76
C THR A 48 14.98 -19.80 -16.57
N ALA A 49 15.93 -20.62 -16.08
CA ALA A 49 15.64 -22.02 -15.78
C ALA A 49 14.70 -22.16 -14.56
N ALA A 50 14.86 -21.30 -13.55
CA ALA A 50 13.96 -21.25 -12.39
C ALA A 50 12.54 -20.86 -12.80
N GLU A 51 12.38 -19.80 -13.60
CA GLU A 51 11.08 -19.36 -14.13
C GLU A 51 10.39 -20.47 -14.92
N VAL A 52 11.13 -21.18 -15.79
CA VAL A 52 10.59 -22.32 -16.53
C VAL A 52 10.14 -23.42 -15.58
N LEU A 53 10.94 -23.77 -14.57
CA LEU A 53 10.58 -24.79 -13.58
C LEU A 53 9.31 -24.41 -12.81
N LEU A 54 9.25 -23.20 -12.27
CA LEU A 54 8.12 -22.67 -11.50
C LEU A 54 6.85 -22.52 -12.34
N SER A 55 6.97 -22.25 -13.65
CA SER A 55 5.81 -22.23 -14.56
C SER A 55 5.20 -23.61 -14.82
N LYS A 56 5.92 -24.69 -14.48
CA LYS A 56 5.53 -26.08 -14.77
C LYS A 56 5.29 -26.93 -13.53
N GLN A 57 5.66 -26.45 -12.35
CA GLN A 57 5.60 -27.19 -11.09
C GLN A 57 4.99 -26.32 -9.99
N ASP A 58 4.55 -26.95 -8.91
CA ASP A 58 4.11 -26.23 -7.71
C ASP A 58 5.32 -25.52 -7.06
N PRO A 59 5.28 -24.19 -6.87
CA PRO A 59 6.35 -23.45 -6.22
C PRO A 59 6.75 -23.99 -4.85
N MET A 60 5.80 -24.50 -4.05
CA MET A 60 6.09 -25.04 -2.70
C MET A 60 6.95 -26.31 -2.78
N ILE A 61 6.75 -27.14 -3.81
CA ILE A 61 7.57 -28.33 -4.04
C ILE A 61 8.98 -27.95 -4.51
N VAL A 62 9.09 -26.92 -5.35
CA VAL A 62 10.38 -26.38 -5.79
C VAL A 62 11.17 -25.83 -4.61
N LEU A 63 10.50 -25.10 -3.71
CA LEU A 63 11.08 -24.56 -2.48
C LEU A 63 11.53 -25.68 -1.52
N GLU A 64 10.76 -26.76 -1.40
CA GLU A 64 11.16 -27.93 -0.61
C GLU A 64 12.47 -28.55 -1.14
N ALA A 65 12.57 -28.74 -2.45
CA ALA A 65 13.80 -29.25 -3.07
C ALA A 65 14.99 -28.29 -2.89
N ALA A 66 14.73 -26.98 -2.96
CA ALA A 66 15.74 -25.95 -2.72
C ALA A 66 16.20 -25.92 -1.24
N HIS A 67 15.29 -26.13 -0.29
CA HIS A 67 15.60 -26.23 1.14
C HIS A 67 16.52 -27.43 1.40
N ALA A 68 16.14 -28.62 0.93
CA ALA A 68 16.94 -29.83 1.07
C ALA A 68 18.36 -29.68 0.49
N ARG A 69 18.50 -28.93 -0.61
CA ARG A 69 19.80 -28.66 -1.26
C ARG A 69 20.62 -27.58 -0.54
N SER A 70 19.96 -26.61 0.07
CA SER A 70 20.61 -25.52 0.80
C SER A 70 21.24 -25.97 2.10
N GLY A 71 20.68 -26.98 2.76
CA GLY A 71 21.18 -27.49 4.05
C GLY A 71 21.36 -26.36 5.07
N SER A 72 22.54 -26.26 5.68
CA SER A 72 22.84 -25.23 6.68
C SER A 72 22.85 -23.79 6.14
N SER A 73 22.84 -23.60 4.82
CA SER A 73 22.82 -22.28 4.18
C SER A 73 21.40 -21.74 3.95
N TRP A 74 20.36 -22.47 4.37
CA TRP A 74 18.97 -22.10 4.10
C TRP A 74 18.61 -20.69 4.58
N ALA A 75 18.85 -20.36 5.85
CA ALA A 75 18.57 -19.04 6.39
C ALA A 75 19.27 -17.91 5.61
N ALA A 76 20.51 -18.14 5.17
CA ALA A 76 21.25 -17.18 4.35
C ALA A 76 20.63 -17.01 2.96
N HIS A 77 20.18 -18.11 2.33
CA HIS A 77 19.48 -18.04 1.04
C HIS A 77 18.12 -17.35 1.15
N LEU A 78 17.36 -17.58 2.22
CA LEU A 78 16.11 -16.85 2.48
C LEU A 78 16.36 -15.35 2.61
N ASN A 79 17.36 -14.97 3.41
CA ASN A 79 17.70 -13.56 3.61
C ASN A 79 18.19 -12.90 2.31
N GLU A 80 19.06 -13.56 1.55
CA GLU A 80 19.56 -13.05 0.26
C GLU A 80 18.46 -13.02 -0.81
N ALA A 81 17.51 -13.96 -0.81
CA ALA A 81 16.38 -13.93 -1.72
C ALA A 81 15.44 -12.76 -1.43
N LEU A 82 15.16 -12.49 -0.15
CA LEU A 82 14.25 -11.44 0.29
C LEU A 82 14.88 -10.04 0.13
N TYR A 83 16.09 -9.86 0.64
CA TYR A 83 16.74 -8.53 0.75
C TYR A 83 17.89 -8.31 -0.24
N GLY A 84 18.31 -9.31 -1.00
CA GLY A 84 19.45 -9.18 -1.92
C GLY A 84 20.82 -9.10 -1.22
N ARG A 85 21.86 -8.75 -2.01
CA ARG A 85 23.24 -8.66 -1.54
C ARG A 85 23.96 -7.44 -2.15
N PRO A 86 24.37 -6.42 -1.35
CA PRO A 86 24.11 -6.28 0.09
C PRO A 86 22.60 -6.17 0.38
N PRO A 87 22.15 -6.47 1.62
CA PRO A 87 20.75 -6.33 1.99
C PRO A 87 20.25 -4.91 1.71
N SER A 88 19.21 -4.79 0.88
CA SER A 88 18.50 -3.53 0.67
C SER A 88 17.62 -3.25 1.87
N SER A 89 17.72 -2.05 2.44
CA SER A 89 16.68 -1.54 3.33
C SER A 89 15.45 -1.21 2.49
N ALA A 90 14.31 -1.78 2.89
CA ALA A 90 13.01 -1.44 2.32
C ALA A 90 12.26 -0.57 3.33
N ASP A 91 11.63 0.49 2.85
CA ASP A 91 10.78 1.35 3.68
C ASP A 91 9.36 0.76 3.76
N PRO A 92 8.66 0.88 4.89
CA PRO A 92 7.30 0.37 5.00
C PRO A 92 6.34 1.05 4.02
N SER A 93 5.54 0.25 3.32
CA SER A 93 4.49 0.75 2.42
C SER A 93 3.37 1.50 3.15
N PRO A 94 2.51 2.25 2.42
CA PRO A 94 1.34 2.91 3.00
C PRO A 94 0.43 1.96 3.79
N LEU A 95 0.33 0.69 3.39
CA LEU A 95 -0.51 -0.30 4.08
C LEU A 95 0.08 -0.69 5.44
N HIS A 96 1.41 -0.84 5.53
CA HIS A 96 2.08 -1.05 6.82
C HIS A 96 1.87 0.12 7.76
N LEU A 97 2.09 1.35 7.27
CA LEU A 97 1.92 2.58 8.05
C LEU A 97 0.47 2.77 8.51
N ALA A 98 -0.52 2.43 7.69
CA ALA A 98 -1.93 2.50 8.07
C ALA A 98 -2.27 1.50 9.18
N ALA A 99 -1.87 0.24 9.05
CA ALA A 99 -2.10 -0.79 10.06
C ALA A 99 -1.40 -0.45 11.38
N ALA A 100 -0.11 -0.09 11.31
CA ALA A 100 0.69 0.35 12.44
C ALA A 100 0.13 1.60 13.13
N GLY A 101 -0.28 2.61 12.36
CA GLY A 101 -0.88 3.84 12.89
C GLY A 101 -2.23 3.59 13.57
N HIS A 102 -3.05 2.69 13.03
CA HIS A 102 -4.29 2.26 13.69
C HIS A 102 -3.99 1.54 15.01
N PHE A 103 -3.02 0.63 15.01
CA PHE A 103 -2.57 -0.08 16.21
C PHE A 103 -2.01 0.88 17.28
N ALA A 104 -1.15 1.82 16.89
CA ALA A 104 -0.57 2.80 17.81
C ALA A 104 -1.64 3.70 18.45
N ALA A 105 -2.69 4.05 17.69
CA ALA A 105 -3.81 4.84 18.20
C ALA A 105 -4.76 4.03 19.11
N MET A 106 -4.87 2.72 18.89
CA MET A 106 -5.83 1.82 19.55
C MET A 106 -5.18 0.51 20.02
N PRO A 107 -4.11 0.53 20.85
CA PRO A 107 -3.28 -0.65 21.13
C PRO A 107 -4.01 -1.74 21.91
N GLY A 108 -5.06 -1.38 22.67
CA GLY A 108 -5.93 -2.34 23.37
C GLY A 108 -7.10 -2.88 22.56
N ALA A 109 -7.34 -2.33 21.36
CA ALA A 109 -8.46 -2.69 20.49
C ALA A 109 -8.01 -3.07 19.08
N THR A 110 -6.70 -3.20 18.85
CA THR A 110 -6.13 -3.63 17.57
C THR A 110 -5.09 -4.72 17.81
N THR A 111 -5.13 -5.78 17.02
CA THR A 111 -4.06 -6.78 16.93
C THR A 111 -3.48 -6.76 15.52
N LEU A 112 -2.15 -6.83 15.42
CA LEU A 112 -1.44 -6.91 14.16
C LEU A 112 -0.89 -8.32 13.95
N ALA A 113 -1.04 -8.84 12.74
CA ALA A 113 -0.39 -10.05 12.29
C ALA A 113 0.08 -9.89 10.85
N THR A 114 1.02 -10.73 10.44
CA THR A 114 1.52 -10.77 9.08
C THR A 114 1.77 -12.20 8.63
N LEU A 115 1.60 -12.43 7.33
CA LEU A 115 2.03 -13.63 6.60
C LEU A 115 3.42 -13.43 5.99
N ASN A 116 3.97 -12.21 6.05
CA ASN A 116 5.24 -11.88 5.45
C ASN A 116 6.39 -12.24 6.39
N PHE A 117 7.53 -12.56 5.79
CA PHE A 117 8.75 -12.85 6.54
C PHE A 117 9.51 -11.59 6.96
N ASP A 118 9.28 -10.46 6.28
CA ASP A 118 9.99 -9.20 6.50
C ASP A 118 9.57 -8.48 7.80
N ASP A 119 10.37 -7.49 8.20
CA ASP A 119 10.22 -6.67 9.42
C ASP A 119 9.60 -5.28 9.13
N LEU A 120 8.88 -5.12 8.01
CA LEU A 120 8.34 -3.82 7.62
C LEU A 120 7.18 -3.37 8.52
N LEU A 121 6.41 -4.31 9.07
CA LEU A 121 5.31 -3.98 9.98
C LEU A 121 5.83 -3.48 11.34
N GLU A 122 6.90 -4.08 11.85
CA GLU A 122 7.64 -3.61 13.02
C GLU A 122 8.21 -2.22 12.79
N SER A 123 8.88 -2.03 11.65
CA SER A 123 9.46 -0.75 11.26
C SER A 123 8.38 0.35 11.14
N ALA A 124 7.21 0.00 10.60
CA ALA A 124 6.05 0.90 10.56
C ALA A 124 5.49 1.20 11.95
N ALA A 125 5.40 0.21 12.84
CA ALA A 125 4.94 0.39 14.21
C ALA A 125 5.85 1.35 14.99
N LEU A 126 7.17 1.17 14.88
CA LEU A 126 8.15 2.09 15.48
C LEU A 126 8.00 3.51 14.93
N THR A 127 7.90 3.66 13.61
CA THR A 127 7.70 4.96 12.94
C THR A 127 6.39 5.63 13.37
N SER A 128 5.34 4.84 13.61
CA SER A 128 4.02 5.32 14.04
C SER A 128 3.93 5.64 15.54
N GLY A 129 5.04 5.52 16.28
CA GLY A 129 5.08 5.78 17.72
C GLY A 129 4.43 4.69 18.57
N ALA A 130 4.26 3.48 18.02
CA ALA A 130 3.84 2.35 18.84
C ALA A 130 4.91 2.02 19.88
N PRO A 131 4.53 1.60 21.10
CA PRO A 131 5.47 1.06 22.08
C PRO A 131 6.27 -0.13 21.52
N VAL A 132 7.39 -0.48 22.16
CA VAL A 132 8.26 -1.61 21.76
C VAL A 132 7.42 -2.82 21.41
N VAL A 133 7.47 -3.20 20.13
CA VAL A 133 6.71 -4.32 19.60
C VAL A 133 7.58 -5.56 19.64
N VAL A 134 7.05 -6.64 20.19
CA VAL A 134 7.69 -7.95 20.17
C VAL A 134 7.17 -8.73 18.96
N MET A 135 8.08 -9.41 18.27
CA MET A 135 7.74 -10.35 17.20
C MET A 135 7.37 -11.71 17.83
N ASP A 136 6.18 -12.23 17.51
CA ASP A 136 5.75 -13.56 17.94
C ASP A 136 5.64 -14.51 16.75
N THR A 137 6.57 -15.45 16.66
CA THR A 137 6.62 -16.51 15.65
C THR A 137 6.14 -17.86 16.19
N GLY A 138 5.76 -17.95 17.47
CA GLY A 138 5.50 -19.23 18.15
C GLY A 138 4.20 -19.29 18.97
N GLY A 139 3.36 -18.25 18.91
CA GLY A 139 2.13 -18.15 19.68
C GLY A 139 2.37 -18.00 21.19
N GLN A 140 3.52 -17.45 21.59
CA GLN A 140 3.92 -17.30 22.99
C GLN A 140 3.87 -15.84 23.47
N ALA A 141 3.10 -14.99 22.77
CA ALA A 141 2.96 -13.58 23.12
C ALA A 141 2.49 -13.39 24.57
N GLU A 142 3.18 -12.53 25.31
CA GLU A 142 2.80 -12.17 26.66
C GLU A 142 1.55 -11.26 26.66
N PRO A 143 0.53 -11.55 27.49
CA PRO A 143 -0.65 -10.70 27.59
C PRO A 143 -0.31 -9.26 27.96
N GLY A 144 -0.82 -8.30 27.19
CA GLY A 144 -0.62 -6.88 27.43
C GLY A 144 0.69 -6.30 26.88
N VAL A 145 1.55 -7.15 26.29
CA VAL A 145 2.71 -6.68 25.52
C VAL A 145 2.26 -6.40 24.08
N PRO A 146 2.59 -5.23 23.51
CA PRO A 146 2.40 -4.94 22.09
C PRO A 146 3.14 -5.97 21.24
N THR A 147 2.42 -6.73 20.42
CA THR A 147 2.99 -7.84 19.65
C THR A 147 2.50 -7.83 18.20
N ILE A 148 3.42 -8.07 17.27
CA ILE A 148 3.10 -8.42 15.88
C ILE A 148 3.29 -9.93 15.73
N HIS A 149 2.24 -10.62 15.29
CA HIS A 149 2.25 -12.07 15.12
C HIS A 149 2.64 -12.45 13.69
N HIS A 150 3.72 -13.21 13.54
CA HIS A 150 4.22 -13.72 12.27
C HIS A 150 3.70 -15.15 12.06
N LEU A 151 2.58 -15.29 11.36
CA LEU A 151 1.92 -16.58 11.21
C LEU A 151 2.75 -17.57 10.38
N HIS A 152 3.58 -17.06 9.47
CA HIS A 152 4.52 -17.83 8.66
C HIS A 152 5.97 -17.71 9.12
N GLY A 153 6.21 -17.23 10.35
CA GLY A 153 7.56 -16.95 10.83
C GLY A 153 8.18 -15.70 10.22
N ALA A 154 9.49 -15.51 10.44
CA ALA A 154 10.19 -14.30 10.03
C ALA A 154 11.60 -14.58 9.49
N VAL A 155 12.11 -13.67 8.66
CA VAL A 155 13.46 -13.66 8.12
C VAL A 155 13.99 -12.24 8.25
N PHE A 156 14.91 -12.01 9.18
CA PHE A 156 15.46 -10.67 9.45
C PHE A 156 16.86 -10.78 10.07
N GLY A 157 17.71 -9.79 9.82
CA GLY A 157 19.04 -9.70 10.45
C GLY A 157 19.97 -10.88 10.10
N GLY A 158 19.76 -11.53 8.96
CA GLY A 158 20.49 -12.72 8.54
C GLY A 158 20.06 -14.03 9.20
N ASN A 159 18.99 -14.00 10.02
CA ASN A 159 18.43 -15.16 10.69
C ASN A 159 17.05 -15.50 10.13
N GLU A 160 16.64 -16.74 10.34
CA GLU A 160 15.31 -17.27 10.07
C GLU A 160 14.68 -17.74 11.38
N TYR A 161 13.37 -17.49 11.53
CA TYR A 161 12.61 -17.73 12.75
C TYR A 161 11.31 -18.49 12.43
N SER A 162 11.41 -19.82 12.36
CA SER A 162 10.28 -20.72 12.06
C SER A 162 9.55 -20.37 10.77
N ALA A 163 10.29 -20.01 9.72
CA ALA A 163 9.75 -19.61 8.43
C ALA A 163 9.05 -20.79 7.74
N VAL A 164 7.78 -20.59 7.38
CA VAL A 164 6.93 -21.54 6.68
C VAL A 164 7.08 -21.26 5.18
N VAL A 165 7.87 -22.09 4.46
CA VAL A 165 8.25 -21.78 3.08
C VAL A 165 7.96 -22.95 2.14
N GLY A 166 8.34 -24.17 2.54
CA GLY A 166 8.24 -25.37 1.72
C GLY A 166 6.91 -26.10 1.88
N TYR A 167 6.66 -27.05 0.98
CA TYR A 167 5.46 -27.89 1.02
C TYR A 167 5.29 -28.62 2.36
N ASN A 168 6.37 -29.16 2.94
CA ASN A 168 6.27 -29.89 4.20
C ASN A 168 5.83 -28.99 5.35
N ASP A 169 6.34 -27.75 5.42
CA ASP A 169 5.96 -26.77 6.45
C ASP A 169 4.44 -26.51 6.42
N PHE A 170 3.89 -26.25 5.22
CA PHE A 170 2.44 -26.03 5.05
C PHE A 170 1.62 -27.29 5.34
N ALA A 171 2.08 -28.46 4.89
CA ALA A 171 1.37 -29.71 5.08
C ALA A 171 1.29 -30.10 6.58
N GLU A 172 2.39 -29.92 7.32
CA GLU A 172 2.43 -30.13 8.77
C GLU A 172 1.52 -29.15 9.50
N LEU A 173 1.54 -27.86 9.13
CA LEU A 173 0.68 -26.82 9.69
C LEU A 173 -0.82 -27.08 9.48
N VAL A 174 -1.20 -27.52 8.28
CA VAL A 174 -2.60 -27.86 7.97
C VAL A 174 -3.03 -29.15 8.69
N ALA A 175 -2.12 -30.11 8.84
CA ALA A 175 -2.41 -31.38 9.51
C ALA A 175 -2.52 -31.23 11.04
N ASP A 176 -1.87 -30.23 11.64
CA ASP A 176 -1.92 -30.00 13.09
C ASP A 176 -3.22 -29.28 13.51
N PRO A 177 -4.17 -29.98 14.18
CA PRO A 177 -5.39 -29.34 14.66
C PRO A 177 -5.13 -28.31 15.77
N HIS A 178 -3.94 -28.33 16.37
CA HIS A 178 -3.51 -27.46 17.46
C HIS A 178 -2.52 -26.38 17.02
N ALA A 179 -2.29 -26.20 15.72
CA ALA A 179 -1.46 -25.12 15.20
C ALA A 179 -1.83 -23.77 15.84
N TRP A 180 -0.85 -23.07 16.42
CA TRP A 180 -1.10 -21.85 17.16
C TRP A 180 -1.69 -20.75 16.27
N GLN A 181 -1.34 -20.74 14.98
CA GLN A 181 -1.89 -19.83 13.98
C GLN A 181 -3.41 -19.98 13.87
N ARG A 182 -3.91 -21.22 13.83
CA ARG A 182 -5.36 -21.49 13.83
C ARG A 182 -6.01 -20.99 15.12
N GLN A 183 -5.40 -21.26 16.27
CA GLN A 183 -5.91 -20.79 17.57
C GLN A 183 -5.93 -19.27 17.66
N PHE A 184 -4.91 -18.62 17.12
CA PHE A 184 -4.81 -17.17 16.99
C PHE A 184 -5.97 -16.62 16.16
N LEU A 185 -6.21 -17.16 14.96
CA LEU A 185 -7.31 -16.71 14.08
C LEU A 185 -8.70 -16.94 14.71
N SER A 186 -8.91 -18.10 15.35
CA SER A 186 -10.15 -18.38 16.09
C SER A 186 -10.35 -17.37 17.23
N SER A 187 -9.30 -17.11 18.02
CA SER A 187 -9.34 -16.13 19.12
C SER A 187 -9.58 -14.71 18.62
N ALA A 188 -8.98 -14.34 17.48
CA ALA A 188 -9.20 -13.04 16.85
C ALA A 188 -10.68 -12.84 16.49
N LEU A 189 -11.27 -13.81 15.79
CA LEU A 189 -12.69 -13.79 15.38
C LEU A 189 -13.68 -13.92 16.54
N ALA A 190 -13.24 -14.40 17.71
CA ALA A 190 -14.03 -14.37 18.94
C ALA A 190 -14.05 -12.97 19.58
N ARG A 191 -12.96 -12.18 19.45
CA ARG A 191 -12.84 -10.85 20.06
C ARG A 191 -13.43 -9.74 19.19
N GLY A 192 -13.34 -9.86 17.87
CA GLY A 192 -13.88 -8.88 16.96
C GLY A 192 -13.58 -9.19 15.49
N PRO A 193 -13.84 -8.25 14.57
CA PRO A 193 -13.64 -8.49 13.16
C PRO A 193 -12.16 -8.69 12.79
N LEU A 194 -11.93 -9.49 11.74
CA LEU A 194 -10.62 -9.74 11.18
C LEU A 194 -10.55 -9.20 9.75
N LEU A 195 -9.53 -8.41 9.43
CA LEU A 195 -9.27 -7.86 8.10
C LEU A 195 -7.98 -8.47 7.54
N LEU A 196 -8.11 -9.25 6.47
CA LEU A 196 -7.01 -9.69 5.63
C LEU A 196 -6.77 -8.62 4.55
N ALA A 197 -5.58 -8.03 4.55
CA ALA A 197 -5.22 -6.94 3.65
C ALA A 197 -3.90 -7.22 2.91
N GLY A 198 -3.86 -6.89 1.61
CA GLY A 198 -2.66 -7.09 0.80
C GLY A 198 -2.27 -8.56 0.66
N THR A 199 -3.22 -9.50 0.61
CA THR A 199 -2.90 -10.93 0.48
C THR A 199 -2.53 -11.32 -0.94
N SER A 200 -1.66 -12.33 -1.10
CA SER A 200 -1.33 -12.93 -2.40
C SER A 200 -2.50 -13.70 -3.04
N TYR A 201 -3.57 -13.90 -2.27
CA TYR A 201 -4.72 -14.76 -2.55
C TYR A 201 -4.35 -16.22 -2.84
N ARG A 202 -3.14 -16.67 -2.50
CA ARG A 202 -2.68 -18.04 -2.76
C ARG A 202 -2.39 -18.85 -1.51
N ASP A 203 -2.43 -18.24 -0.33
CA ASP A 203 -2.11 -18.85 0.95
C ASP A 203 -3.12 -19.96 1.32
N PRO A 204 -2.77 -21.25 1.15
CA PRO A 204 -3.73 -22.35 1.22
C PRO A 204 -4.14 -22.66 2.68
N ASP A 205 -3.24 -22.43 3.62
CA ASP A 205 -3.42 -22.63 5.06
C ASP A 205 -4.43 -21.64 5.66
N ILE A 206 -4.29 -20.34 5.37
CA ILE A 206 -5.22 -19.30 5.84
C ILE A 206 -6.64 -19.58 5.34
N ARG A 207 -6.77 -19.94 4.06
CA ARG A 207 -8.06 -20.34 3.47
C ARG A 207 -8.64 -21.56 4.18
N HIS A 208 -7.81 -22.57 4.41
CA HIS A 208 -8.22 -23.80 5.09
C HIS A 208 -8.68 -23.53 6.53
N TRP A 209 -7.87 -22.84 7.33
CA TRP A 209 -8.19 -22.55 8.73
C TRP A 209 -9.42 -21.67 8.89
N LEU A 210 -9.54 -20.59 8.10
CA LEU A 210 -10.71 -19.73 8.19
C LEU A 210 -11.98 -20.45 7.76
N HIS A 211 -11.92 -21.31 6.71
CA HIS A 211 -13.04 -22.16 6.35
C HIS A 211 -13.47 -23.06 7.52
N LEU A 212 -12.51 -23.74 8.18
CA LEU A 212 -12.81 -24.59 9.32
C LEU A 212 -13.40 -23.80 10.49
N ILE A 213 -12.80 -22.67 10.86
CA ILE A 213 -13.29 -21.81 11.95
C ILE A 213 -14.71 -21.32 11.66
N VAL A 214 -14.96 -20.79 10.47
CA VAL A 214 -16.29 -20.25 10.12
C VAL A 214 -17.35 -21.36 10.09
N ARG A 215 -17.01 -22.52 9.54
CA ARG A 215 -17.94 -23.66 9.43
C ARG A 215 -18.24 -24.30 10.77
N ASP A 216 -17.21 -24.56 11.58
CA ASP A 216 -17.30 -25.42 12.76
C ASP A 216 -17.58 -24.60 14.03
N GLU A 217 -17.01 -23.41 14.16
CA GLU A 217 -17.09 -22.57 15.36
C GLU A 217 -18.15 -21.48 15.25
N LYS A 218 -18.57 -21.11 14.03
CA LYS A 218 -19.57 -20.08 13.73
C LYS A 218 -19.31 -18.79 14.53
N PRO A 219 -18.15 -18.14 14.29
CA PRO A 219 -17.72 -17.01 15.09
C PRO A 219 -18.73 -15.87 15.04
N ARG A 220 -18.79 -15.11 16.12
CA ARG A 220 -19.68 -13.94 16.23
C ARG A 220 -19.33 -12.87 15.20
N TYR A 221 -18.04 -12.68 14.95
CA TYR A 221 -17.51 -11.64 14.07
C TYR A 221 -17.07 -12.22 12.73
N ARG A 222 -16.97 -11.36 11.73
CA ARG A 222 -16.67 -11.72 10.35
C ARG A 222 -15.19 -11.55 10.05
N ALA A 223 -14.68 -12.43 9.20
CA ALA A 223 -13.43 -12.22 8.48
C ALA A 223 -13.72 -11.55 7.14
N LEU A 224 -13.02 -10.46 6.88
CA LEU A 224 -13.08 -9.70 5.63
C LEU A 224 -11.75 -9.84 4.89
N VAL A 225 -11.81 -10.00 3.58
CA VAL A 225 -10.64 -10.03 2.70
C VAL A 225 -10.73 -8.91 1.67
N THR A 226 -9.65 -8.15 1.50
CA THR A 226 -9.57 -7.14 0.44
C THR A 226 -8.95 -7.73 -0.82
N ILE A 227 -9.70 -7.67 -1.91
CA ILE A 227 -9.29 -8.04 -3.27
C ILE A 227 -8.91 -6.76 -4.00
N VAL A 228 -7.62 -6.55 -4.23
CA VAL A 228 -7.11 -5.30 -4.80
C VAL A 228 -6.63 -5.55 -6.22
N ARG A 229 -7.21 -4.82 -7.18
CA ARG A 229 -6.88 -4.92 -8.60
C ARG A 229 -5.38 -4.74 -8.88
N GLU A 230 -4.75 -3.74 -8.27
CA GLU A 230 -3.30 -3.50 -8.34
C GLU A 230 -2.49 -4.74 -7.95
N GLY A 231 -2.84 -5.38 -6.84
CA GLY A 231 -2.16 -6.58 -6.35
C GLY A 231 -2.30 -7.80 -7.28
N LEU A 232 -3.33 -7.82 -8.12
CA LEU A 232 -3.53 -8.85 -9.14
C LEU A 232 -2.85 -8.52 -10.48
N GLY A 233 -2.32 -7.30 -10.64
CA GLY A 233 -1.72 -6.84 -11.89
C GLY A 233 -2.72 -6.76 -13.05
N LEU A 234 -4.00 -6.48 -12.76
CA LEU A 234 -5.07 -6.46 -13.76
C LEU A 234 -5.43 -5.03 -14.19
N ASP A 235 -5.68 -4.86 -15.48
CA ASP A 235 -6.34 -3.64 -15.96
C ASP A 235 -7.78 -3.56 -15.44
N ARG A 236 -8.35 -2.36 -15.53
CA ARG A 236 -9.68 -2.07 -15.00
C ARG A 236 -10.79 -2.91 -15.65
N GLU A 237 -10.77 -3.05 -16.97
CA GLU A 237 -11.80 -3.74 -17.73
C GLU A 237 -11.82 -5.24 -17.41
N THR A 238 -10.63 -5.84 -17.33
CA THR A 238 -10.45 -7.24 -16.96
C THR A 238 -10.90 -7.48 -15.53
N PHE A 239 -10.52 -6.60 -14.60
CA PHE A 239 -10.94 -6.70 -13.20
C PHE A 239 -12.45 -6.62 -13.04
N GLU A 240 -13.11 -5.63 -13.66
CA GLU A 240 -14.57 -5.48 -13.64
C GLU A 240 -15.29 -6.71 -14.24
N THR A 241 -14.65 -7.44 -15.17
CA THR A 241 -15.21 -8.66 -15.78
C THR A 241 -15.13 -9.88 -14.86
N ILE A 242 -14.11 -9.98 -14.01
CA ILE A 242 -13.88 -11.15 -13.13
C ILE A 242 -14.18 -10.88 -11.65
N GLU A 243 -14.58 -9.65 -11.30
CA GLU A 243 -14.82 -9.18 -9.94
C GLU A 243 -15.74 -10.13 -9.16
N ASP A 244 -16.90 -10.48 -9.75
CA ASP A 244 -17.88 -11.37 -9.14
C ASP A 244 -17.34 -12.78 -8.89
N ALA A 245 -16.46 -13.28 -9.77
CA ALA A 245 -15.85 -14.59 -9.60
C ALA A 245 -14.82 -14.57 -8.47
N LEU A 246 -14.01 -13.51 -8.39
CA LEU A 246 -13.02 -13.31 -7.34
C LEU A 246 -13.69 -13.19 -5.96
N THR A 247 -14.78 -12.43 -5.85
CA THR A 247 -15.53 -12.30 -4.58
C THR A 247 -16.19 -13.62 -4.20
N SER A 248 -16.84 -14.29 -5.16
CA SER A 248 -17.52 -15.58 -4.94
C SER A 248 -16.59 -16.67 -4.39
N GLU A 249 -15.31 -16.68 -4.80
CA GLU A 249 -14.32 -17.65 -4.28
C GLU A 249 -14.20 -17.56 -2.75
N TRP A 250 -14.02 -16.35 -2.23
CA TRP A 250 -13.87 -16.12 -0.79
C TRP A 250 -15.18 -16.23 -0.02
N GLU A 251 -16.28 -15.79 -0.63
CA GLU A 251 -17.61 -15.91 -0.03
C GLU A 251 -18.06 -17.38 0.09
N SER A 252 -17.64 -18.25 -0.83
CA SER A 252 -17.95 -19.68 -0.78
C SER A 252 -17.36 -20.41 0.43
N ILE A 253 -16.25 -19.89 0.98
CA ILE A 253 -15.63 -20.42 2.21
C ILE A 253 -16.06 -19.66 3.46
N GLY A 254 -17.00 -18.71 3.33
CA GLY A 254 -17.66 -18.01 4.43
C GLY A 254 -17.01 -16.70 4.86
N LEU A 255 -16.03 -16.20 4.10
CA LEU A 255 -15.47 -14.85 4.30
C LEU A 255 -16.34 -13.82 3.58
N GLN A 256 -16.16 -12.54 3.92
CA GLN A 256 -16.71 -11.43 3.16
C GLN A 256 -15.61 -10.81 2.30
N ALA A 257 -15.83 -10.70 0.99
CA ALA A 257 -14.87 -10.10 0.07
C ALA A 257 -15.19 -8.62 -0.18
N LEU A 258 -14.13 -7.80 -0.28
CA LEU A 258 -14.24 -6.40 -0.65
C LEU A 258 -13.26 -6.09 -1.76
N THR A 259 -13.76 -5.55 -2.86
CA THR A 259 -12.98 -5.23 -4.05
C THR A 259 -12.57 -3.77 -4.03
N LEU A 260 -11.30 -3.51 -4.30
CA LEU A 260 -10.70 -2.18 -4.38
C LEU A 260 -9.78 -2.09 -5.60
N HIS A 261 -9.49 -0.88 -6.05
CA HIS A 261 -8.66 -0.70 -7.23
C HIS A 261 -7.17 -0.62 -6.88
N ASP A 262 -6.81 0.10 -5.82
CA ASP A 262 -5.43 0.38 -5.48
C ASP A 262 -5.14 0.02 -4.00
N LEU A 263 -3.91 -0.36 -3.68
CA LEU A 263 -3.52 -0.75 -2.31
C LEU A 263 -3.64 0.41 -1.32
N ALA A 264 -3.43 1.64 -1.80
CA ALA A 264 -3.59 2.83 -0.99
C ALA A 264 -5.06 3.05 -0.55
N ASP A 265 -6.05 2.57 -1.30
CA ASP A 265 -7.44 2.62 -0.87
C ASP A 265 -7.66 1.77 0.39
N VAL A 266 -7.01 0.61 0.47
CA VAL A 266 -7.07 -0.25 1.67
C VAL A 266 -6.42 0.44 2.86
N ALA A 267 -5.24 1.04 2.64
CA ALA A 267 -4.54 1.81 3.66
C ALA A 267 -5.39 2.96 4.17
N LEU A 268 -6.02 3.73 3.27
CA LEU A 268 -6.94 4.80 3.63
C LEU A 268 -8.09 4.27 4.46
N VAL A 269 -8.75 3.19 4.02
CA VAL A 269 -9.85 2.60 4.79
C VAL A 269 -9.42 2.23 6.21
N ILE A 270 -8.27 1.58 6.40
CA ILE A 270 -7.75 1.25 7.74
C ILE A 270 -7.57 2.51 8.59
N ARG A 271 -7.02 3.59 8.04
CA ARG A 271 -6.88 4.89 8.75
C ARG A 271 -8.25 5.45 9.16
N GLU A 272 -9.26 5.27 8.32
CA GLU A 272 -10.63 5.77 8.55
C GLU A 272 -11.44 4.93 9.57
N LEU A 273 -11.13 3.64 9.76
CA LEU A 273 -11.97 2.72 10.55
C LEU A 273 -12.28 3.21 11.97
N ARG A 274 -11.30 3.80 12.66
CA ARG A 274 -11.50 4.33 14.01
C ARG A 274 -12.48 5.52 14.08
N HIS A 275 -12.76 6.17 12.95
CA HIS A 275 -13.67 7.30 12.85
C HIS A 275 -15.03 6.91 12.25
N ALA A 276 -15.05 5.83 11.47
CA ALA A 276 -16.27 5.27 10.91
C ALA A 276 -17.20 4.87 12.08
N GLY A 277 -18.37 5.52 12.16
CA GLY A 277 -19.32 5.34 13.27
C GLY A 277 -19.49 6.57 14.18
N SER A 278 -18.66 7.61 14.04
CA SER A 278 -18.95 8.90 14.67
C SER A 278 -19.97 9.71 13.86
N ASP A 279 -20.88 10.42 14.53
CA ASP A 279 -21.94 11.22 13.87
C ASP A 279 -21.38 12.36 12.99
N SER A 280 -20.17 12.81 13.30
CA SER A 280 -19.45 13.86 12.54
C SER A 280 -18.59 13.31 11.41
N TYR A 281 -18.58 11.99 11.21
CA TYR A 281 -17.73 11.34 10.23
C TYR A 281 -18.11 11.74 8.80
N LEU A 282 -17.14 12.26 8.06
CA LEU A 282 -17.25 12.48 6.62
C LEU A 282 -16.32 11.52 5.90
N THR A 283 -16.84 10.77 4.95
CA THR A 283 -16.01 9.85 4.13
C THR A 283 -14.99 10.63 3.29
N PRO A 284 -13.87 10.00 2.87
CA PRO A 284 -12.91 10.64 1.96
C PRO A 284 -13.56 11.17 0.67
N ALA A 285 -14.59 10.48 0.14
CA ALA A 285 -15.33 10.93 -1.03
C ALA A 285 -16.13 12.23 -0.76
N GLU A 286 -16.72 12.37 0.42
CA GLU A 286 -17.43 13.59 0.83
C GLU A 286 -16.46 14.74 1.12
N ARG A 287 -15.34 14.45 1.80
CA ARG A 287 -14.27 15.43 2.02
C ARG A 287 -13.67 15.90 0.68
N SER A 288 -13.44 14.99 -0.27
CA SER A 288 -13.00 15.31 -1.64
C SER A 288 -14.01 16.20 -2.36
N ARG A 289 -15.32 15.89 -2.25
CA ARG A 289 -16.39 16.72 -2.83
C ARG A 289 -16.43 18.11 -2.23
N ARG A 290 -16.31 18.22 -0.91
CA ARG A 290 -16.23 19.51 -0.20
C ARG A 290 -15.04 20.33 -0.69
N THR A 291 -13.88 19.71 -0.85
CA THR A 291 -12.68 20.35 -1.41
C THR A 291 -12.93 20.86 -2.82
N TRP A 292 -13.44 20.01 -3.72
CA TRP A 292 -13.75 20.39 -5.09
C TRP A 292 -14.76 21.55 -5.17
N ASP A 293 -15.85 21.47 -4.40
CA ASP A 293 -16.90 22.50 -4.40
C ASP A 293 -16.39 23.84 -3.86
N ALA A 294 -15.56 23.82 -2.81
CA ALA A 294 -14.94 25.04 -2.28
C ALA A 294 -14.00 25.70 -3.31
N HIS A 295 -13.20 24.88 -4.00
CA HIS A 295 -12.28 25.37 -5.03
C HIS A 295 -13.03 25.94 -6.23
N THR A 296 -14.08 25.25 -6.71
CA THR A 296 -14.86 25.72 -7.88
C THR A 296 -15.62 27.02 -7.59
N ARG A 297 -16.14 27.23 -6.38
CA ARG A 297 -16.76 28.51 -5.98
C ARG A 297 -15.80 29.70 -6.08
N ARG A 298 -14.50 29.47 -5.84
CA ARG A 298 -13.44 30.49 -5.84
C ARG A 298 -12.50 30.39 -7.05
N PHE A 299 -12.97 29.75 -8.13
CA PHE A 299 -12.13 29.33 -9.26
C PHE A 299 -11.20 30.43 -9.78
N GLY A 300 -11.74 31.59 -10.17
CA GLY A 300 -10.93 32.64 -10.81
C GLY A 300 -9.84 33.23 -9.90
N THR A 301 -10.07 33.26 -8.58
CA THR A 301 -9.07 33.75 -7.62
C THR A 301 -8.01 32.68 -7.38
N LEU A 302 -8.42 31.46 -7.02
CA LEU A 302 -7.50 30.37 -6.72
C LEU A 302 -6.68 29.94 -7.94
N GLN A 303 -7.25 30.03 -9.14
CA GLN A 303 -6.54 29.71 -10.37
C GLN A 303 -5.35 30.67 -10.58
N ARG A 304 -5.50 31.97 -10.30
CA ARG A 304 -4.37 32.91 -10.39
C ARG A 304 -3.33 32.67 -9.30
N GLU A 305 -3.78 32.59 -8.05
CA GLU A 305 -2.90 32.34 -6.90
C GLU A 305 -2.07 31.05 -7.10
N TYR A 306 -2.70 29.99 -7.62
CA TYR A 306 -2.03 28.71 -7.81
C TYR A 306 -1.07 28.72 -9.00
N VAL A 307 -1.35 29.47 -10.06
CA VAL A 307 -0.39 29.62 -11.17
C VAL A 307 0.84 30.40 -10.73
N GLU A 308 0.67 31.47 -9.95
CA GLU A 308 1.78 32.25 -9.39
C GLU A 308 2.61 31.41 -8.41
N GLN A 309 1.96 30.62 -7.55
CA GLN A 309 2.65 29.74 -6.61
C GLN A 309 3.47 28.64 -7.30
N LEU A 310 2.95 28.07 -8.40
CA LEU A 310 3.62 27.00 -9.13
C LEU A 310 4.97 27.44 -9.73
N GLU A 311 5.13 28.72 -10.07
CA GLU A 311 6.41 29.27 -10.53
C GLU A 311 7.47 29.23 -9.41
N ALA A 312 7.12 29.68 -8.21
CA ALA A 312 8.00 29.59 -7.05
C ALA A 312 8.31 28.13 -6.64
N ASP A 313 7.32 27.24 -6.76
CA ASP A 313 7.51 25.82 -6.45
C ASP A 313 8.47 25.14 -7.46
N ALA A 314 8.41 25.54 -8.74
CA ALA A 314 9.35 25.08 -9.76
C ALA A 314 10.79 25.49 -9.42
N GLU A 315 11.00 26.73 -8.98
CA GLU A 315 12.31 27.22 -8.56
C GLU A 315 12.85 26.46 -7.34
N MET A 316 12.01 26.20 -6.34
CA MET A 316 12.36 25.43 -5.16
C MET A 316 12.82 24.01 -5.51
N ILE A 317 12.06 23.30 -6.35
CA ILE A 317 12.43 21.96 -6.82
C ILE A 317 13.68 22.00 -7.69
N ALA A 318 13.81 23.02 -8.56
CA ALA A 318 15.01 23.17 -9.38
C ALA A 318 16.28 23.37 -8.54
N ALA A 319 16.19 24.15 -7.47
CA ALA A 319 17.27 24.38 -6.52
C ALA A 319 17.65 23.09 -5.79
N ALA A 320 16.67 22.33 -5.27
CA ALA A 320 16.91 21.07 -4.57
C ALA A 320 17.56 20.01 -5.49
N LEU A 321 17.16 19.95 -6.76
CA LEU A 321 17.70 18.99 -7.73
C LEU A 321 19.05 19.44 -8.34
N GLY A 322 19.42 20.71 -8.18
CA GLY A 322 20.54 21.34 -8.89
C GLY A 322 20.35 21.35 -10.41
N SER A 323 19.11 21.37 -10.90
CA SER A 323 18.77 21.29 -12.31
C SER A 323 17.40 21.91 -12.60
N PRO A 324 17.16 22.50 -13.78
CA PRO A 324 15.88 23.13 -14.07
C PRO A 324 14.68 22.18 -13.95
N ALA A 325 13.63 22.68 -13.30
CA ALA A 325 12.28 22.13 -13.32
C ALA A 325 11.39 23.00 -14.21
N TYR A 326 10.49 22.37 -14.94
CA TYR A 326 9.66 23.02 -15.96
C TYR A 326 8.20 22.63 -15.78
N ARG A 327 7.28 23.53 -16.16
CA ARG A 327 5.85 23.26 -16.31
C ARG A 327 5.23 22.69 -15.03
N ALA A 328 5.48 23.35 -13.91
CA ALA A 328 4.84 23.00 -12.66
C ALA A 328 3.31 23.02 -12.85
N THR A 329 2.65 21.93 -12.47
CA THR A 329 1.22 21.74 -12.68
C THR A 329 0.59 21.17 -11.42
N PHE A 330 -0.51 21.77 -10.98
CA PHE A 330 -1.33 21.25 -9.90
C PHE A 330 -2.57 20.54 -10.45
N TRP A 331 -2.75 19.30 -10.01
CA TRP A 331 -3.88 18.45 -10.30
C TRP A 331 -4.74 18.29 -9.05
N LEU A 332 -6.05 18.52 -9.15
CA LEU A 332 -6.99 18.43 -8.03
C LEU A 332 -8.00 17.31 -8.27
N ALA A 333 -8.25 16.48 -7.25
CA ALA A 333 -9.28 15.44 -7.31
C ALA A 333 -10.67 16.07 -7.45
N ASN A 334 -11.46 15.60 -8.43
CA ASN A 334 -12.77 16.17 -8.75
C ASN A 334 -13.96 15.48 -8.07
N ALA A 335 -13.69 14.69 -7.02
CA ALA A 335 -14.65 13.86 -6.28
C ALA A 335 -15.42 12.81 -7.11
N ARG A 336 -15.05 12.60 -8.38
CA ARG A 336 -15.62 11.59 -9.29
C ARG A 336 -14.57 10.60 -9.79
N GLY A 337 -13.54 10.36 -8.98
CA GLY A 337 -12.44 9.45 -9.33
C GLY A 337 -11.58 9.93 -10.51
N LYS A 338 -11.47 11.24 -10.73
CA LYS A 338 -10.58 11.82 -11.74
C LYS A 338 -9.80 12.99 -11.16
N LEU A 339 -8.64 13.27 -11.76
CA LEU A 339 -7.86 14.47 -11.50
C LEU A 339 -8.18 15.54 -12.55
N ALA A 340 -8.41 16.76 -12.11
CA ALA A 340 -8.51 17.93 -12.96
C ALA A 340 -7.21 18.70 -12.95
N ARG A 341 -6.67 19.04 -14.13
CA ARG A 341 -5.51 19.94 -14.26
C ARG A 341 -5.91 21.36 -13.86
N TRP A 342 -5.87 21.65 -12.57
CA TRP A 342 -6.42 22.85 -11.98
C TRP A 342 -5.63 24.11 -12.35
N ALA A 343 -4.30 24.04 -12.21
CA ALA A 343 -3.39 25.12 -12.55
C ALA A 343 -2.14 24.56 -13.21
N SER A 344 -1.55 25.33 -14.13
CA SER A 344 -0.29 25.02 -14.77
C SER A 344 0.46 26.34 -14.94
N GLU A 345 1.76 26.30 -14.66
CA GLU A 345 2.68 27.43 -14.85
C GLU A 345 2.42 28.11 -16.21
N GLY A 346 2.25 29.44 -16.17
CA GLY A 346 2.00 30.26 -17.36
C GLY A 346 0.65 30.05 -18.08
N THR A 347 -0.27 29.22 -17.54
CA THR A 347 -1.56 28.93 -18.19
C THR A 347 -2.75 29.32 -17.32
N TYR A 348 -3.57 30.24 -17.83
CA TYR A 348 -4.81 30.67 -17.18
C TYR A 348 -6.06 30.06 -17.84
N TYR A 349 -6.82 29.29 -17.07
CA TYR A 349 -8.11 28.73 -17.52
C TYR A 349 -9.24 29.70 -17.20
N ALA A 350 -10.16 29.92 -18.14
CA ALA A 350 -11.28 30.83 -17.96
C ALA A 350 -12.42 30.22 -17.11
N GLY A 351 -12.46 28.90 -16.96
CA GLY A 351 -13.48 28.23 -16.15
C GLY A 351 -13.23 26.73 -15.96
N VAL A 352 -13.92 26.15 -14.98
CA VAL A 352 -13.81 24.72 -14.59
C VAL A 352 -14.04 23.77 -15.77
N ARG A 353 -14.89 24.14 -16.74
CA ARG A 353 -15.19 23.32 -17.93
C ARG A 353 -14.00 23.16 -18.89
N GLN A 354 -12.98 24.00 -18.78
CA GLN A 354 -11.78 23.94 -19.62
C GLN A 354 -10.69 23.05 -19.01
N LEU A 355 -10.86 22.61 -17.75
CA LEU A 355 -9.87 21.80 -17.08
C LEU A 355 -9.83 20.42 -17.74
N LYS A 356 -8.62 19.96 -18.05
CA LYS A 356 -8.40 18.60 -18.52
C LYS A 356 -8.64 17.64 -17.37
N LEU A 357 -9.49 16.65 -17.59
CA LEU A 357 -9.71 15.55 -16.65
C LEU A 357 -8.89 14.33 -17.09
N VAL A 358 -8.21 13.70 -16.15
CA VAL A 358 -7.43 12.47 -16.36
C VAL A 358 -7.87 11.39 -15.36
N PRO A 359 -7.80 10.11 -15.74
CA PRO A 359 -8.08 9.00 -14.82
C PRO A 359 -7.04 8.95 -13.69
N THR A 360 -7.39 8.21 -12.62
CA THR A 360 -6.53 7.89 -11.48
C THR A 360 -6.36 6.38 -11.35
N GLY A 361 -5.38 5.95 -10.57
CA GLY A 361 -5.09 4.55 -10.28
C GLY A 361 -3.66 4.17 -10.66
N HIS A 362 -3.17 3.04 -10.16
CA HIS A 362 -1.80 2.56 -10.38
C HIS A 362 -1.42 2.40 -11.87
N ASP A 363 -2.40 2.10 -12.72
CA ASP A 363 -2.26 1.90 -14.17
C ASP A 363 -2.64 3.15 -15.00
N SER A 364 -2.82 4.29 -14.33
CA SER A 364 -3.15 5.54 -15.01
C SER A 364 -2.09 5.87 -16.07
N PRO A 365 -2.46 6.26 -17.31
CA PRO A 365 -1.50 6.72 -18.31
C PRO A 365 -0.89 8.09 -17.98
N TRP A 366 -1.33 8.72 -16.88
CA TRP A 366 -0.81 9.97 -16.35
C TRP A 366 -0.12 9.69 -15.02
N ILE A 367 1.16 10.06 -14.91
CA ILE A 367 1.94 9.92 -13.67
C ILE A 367 1.26 10.62 -12.47
N ALA A 368 0.49 11.69 -12.70
CA ALA A 368 -0.30 12.31 -11.64
C ALA A 368 -1.40 11.38 -11.12
N GLY A 369 -2.05 10.63 -12.01
CA GLY A 369 -3.04 9.61 -11.65
C GLY A 369 -2.41 8.39 -10.96
N GLU A 370 -1.19 8.01 -11.35
CA GLU A 370 -0.41 6.95 -10.68
C GLU A 370 -0.05 7.38 -9.25
N ALA A 371 0.50 8.58 -9.08
CA ALA A 371 0.95 9.12 -7.79
C ALA A 371 -0.19 9.31 -6.78
N ILE A 372 -1.37 9.76 -7.22
CA ILE A 372 -2.53 9.85 -6.30
C ILE A 372 -3.08 8.47 -5.95
N GLY A 373 -3.05 7.52 -6.89
CA GLY A 373 -3.58 6.17 -6.68
C GLY A 373 -2.72 5.34 -5.73
N SER A 374 -1.41 5.55 -5.72
CA SER A 374 -0.49 4.87 -4.80
C SER A 374 -0.17 5.67 -3.54
N GLU A 375 -0.61 6.94 -3.43
CA GLU A 375 -0.20 7.88 -2.38
C GLU A 375 1.33 8.05 -2.23
N GLU A 376 2.07 7.94 -3.33
CA GLU A 376 3.55 8.00 -3.32
C GLU A 376 4.09 9.04 -4.29
N VAL A 377 5.29 9.55 -3.99
CA VAL A 377 6.07 10.33 -4.95
C VAL A 377 6.48 9.42 -6.11
N LYS A 378 6.12 9.79 -7.34
CA LYS A 378 6.48 9.03 -8.55
C LYS A 378 7.45 9.81 -9.40
N LEU A 379 8.36 9.09 -10.04
CA LEU A 379 9.32 9.62 -11.00
C LEU A 379 9.34 8.71 -12.23
N LYS A 380 9.17 9.29 -13.43
CA LYS A 380 9.08 8.52 -14.67
C LYS A 380 9.77 9.23 -15.82
N ASP A 381 10.55 8.49 -16.60
CA ASP A 381 11.12 9.01 -17.83
C ASP A 381 10.03 9.24 -18.89
N VAL A 382 10.17 10.32 -19.65
CA VAL A 382 9.23 10.65 -20.71
C VAL A 382 9.54 9.82 -21.94
N GLU A 383 8.60 8.96 -22.32
CA GLU A 383 8.65 8.27 -23.60
C GLU A 383 8.57 9.29 -24.74
N ARG A 384 9.64 9.37 -25.55
CA ARG A 384 9.69 10.28 -26.69
C ARG A 384 8.89 9.69 -27.84
N ALA A 385 7.62 10.10 -27.95
CA ALA A 385 6.86 9.87 -29.16
C ALA A 385 7.47 10.64 -30.35
N ALA A 386 7.42 10.06 -31.54
CA ALA A 386 7.90 10.71 -32.76
C ALA A 386 7.16 12.04 -32.99
N GLY A 387 7.89 13.16 -32.96
CA GLY A 387 7.37 14.49 -33.30
C GLY A 387 7.12 15.46 -32.14
N VAL A 388 7.28 15.03 -30.88
CA VAL A 388 7.26 15.93 -29.71
C VAL A 388 8.50 15.68 -28.87
N SER A 389 9.43 16.63 -28.86
CA SER A 389 10.61 16.61 -27.99
C SER A 389 10.38 17.60 -26.84
N PRO A 390 9.74 17.18 -25.72
CA PRO A 390 9.67 18.04 -24.55
C PRO A 390 11.09 18.42 -24.10
N THR A 391 11.23 19.60 -23.51
CA THR A 391 12.52 20.10 -23.00
C THR A 391 13.00 19.33 -21.78
N TRP A 392 12.12 18.57 -21.14
CA TRP A 392 12.41 17.69 -20.00
C TRP A 392 12.51 16.22 -20.41
N ARG A 393 13.23 15.43 -19.60
CA ARG A 393 13.51 14.00 -19.79
C ARG A 393 12.70 13.10 -18.87
N SER A 394 12.32 13.59 -17.69
CA SER A 394 11.49 12.86 -16.73
C SER A 394 10.42 13.77 -16.14
N VAL A 395 9.46 13.19 -15.43
CA VAL A 395 8.42 13.91 -14.69
C VAL A 395 8.42 13.40 -13.26
N LEU A 396 8.46 14.33 -12.31
CA LEU A 396 8.24 14.10 -10.89
C LEU A 396 6.78 14.41 -10.55
N ALA A 397 6.12 13.54 -9.80
CA ALA A 397 4.76 13.70 -9.30
C ALA A 397 4.75 13.55 -7.78
N ILE A 398 4.22 14.55 -7.07
CA ILE A 398 4.21 14.63 -5.61
C ILE A 398 2.75 14.67 -5.15
N PRO A 399 2.25 13.63 -4.44
CA PRO A 399 0.90 13.65 -3.89
C PRO A 399 0.78 14.73 -2.81
N VAL A 400 -0.38 15.39 -2.78
CA VAL A 400 -0.73 16.44 -1.82
C VAL A 400 -1.81 15.91 -0.91
N PHE A 401 -1.50 15.83 0.38
CA PHE A 401 -2.42 15.37 1.40
C PHE A 401 -3.13 16.55 2.05
N ALA A 402 -4.43 16.42 2.26
CA ALA A 402 -5.23 17.44 2.91
C ALA A 402 -6.36 16.78 3.72
N GLY A 403 -6.89 17.50 4.69
CA GLY A 403 -7.87 16.98 5.64
C GLY A 403 -8.49 18.09 6.49
N ASP A 404 -9.53 17.73 7.23
CA ASP A 404 -10.30 18.67 8.05
C ASP A 404 -9.71 18.87 9.46
N GLY A 405 -8.56 18.25 9.75
CA GLY A 405 -7.90 18.27 11.05
C GLY A 405 -8.58 17.39 12.12
N THR A 406 -9.69 16.73 11.78
CA THR A 406 -10.41 15.81 12.68
C THR A 406 -10.32 14.36 12.22
N HIS A 407 -10.29 14.14 10.91
CA HIS A 407 -10.17 12.85 10.27
C HIS A 407 -8.80 12.70 9.60
N PRO A 408 -8.40 11.47 9.20
CA PRO A 408 -7.15 11.25 8.51
C PRO A 408 -7.06 12.08 7.24
N ASP A 409 -5.87 12.62 6.99
CA ASP A 409 -5.55 13.23 5.72
C ASP A 409 -5.61 12.17 4.60
N PHE A 410 -5.98 12.61 3.42
CA PHE A 410 -6.06 11.78 2.22
C PHE A 410 -5.46 12.55 1.04
N ALA A 411 -5.01 11.83 0.01
CA ALA A 411 -4.48 12.48 -1.17
C ALA A 411 -5.59 13.24 -1.91
N THR A 412 -5.49 14.56 -1.97
CA THR A 412 -6.50 15.46 -2.56
C THR A 412 -6.07 16.03 -3.91
N GLY A 413 -4.78 16.00 -4.20
CA GLY A 413 -4.20 16.50 -5.43
C GLY A 413 -2.78 16.01 -5.64
N VAL A 414 -2.16 16.46 -6.73
CA VAL A 414 -0.80 16.11 -7.11
C VAL A 414 -0.12 17.30 -7.76
N LEU A 415 1.13 17.55 -7.40
CA LEU A 415 2.01 18.48 -8.12
C LEU A 415 2.86 17.69 -9.10
N THR A 416 3.01 18.18 -10.32
CA THR A 416 3.93 17.57 -11.29
C THR A 416 4.92 18.57 -11.85
N PHE A 417 6.17 18.14 -12.03
CA PHE A 417 7.28 18.93 -12.55
C PHE A 417 7.99 18.15 -13.66
N GLY A 418 8.20 18.77 -14.83
CA GLY A 418 9.08 18.22 -15.86
C GLY A 418 10.53 18.52 -15.53
N LEU A 419 11.40 17.50 -15.52
CA LEU A 419 12.79 17.60 -15.08
C LEU A 419 13.79 17.34 -16.21
N ALA A 420 14.88 18.10 -16.25
CA ALA A 420 15.91 17.94 -17.29
C ALA A 420 16.72 16.63 -17.21
N GLN A 421 16.70 15.96 -16.06
CA GLN A 421 17.46 14.74 -15.75
C GLN A 421 16.64 13.48 -15.96
N THR A 422 17.29 12.32 -16.06
CA THR A 422 16.61 11.00 -16.10
C THR A 422 16.26 10.55 -14.70
N THR A 423 15.28 9.65 -14.59
CA THR A 423 14.82 9.03 -13.34
C THR A 423 15.97 8.40 -12.56
N SER A 424 16.83 7.64 -13.25
CA SER A 424 17.99 6.98 -12.66
C SER A 424 18.98 7.94 -11.99
N ALA A 425 19.25 9.09 -12.61
CA ALA A 425 20.17 10.09 -12.08
C ALA A 425 19.61 10.79 -10.83
N LEU A 426 18.28 10.96 -10.79
CA LEU A 426 17.57 11.61 -9.70
C LEU A 426 17.36 10.70 -8.49
N LEU A 427 17.06 9.41 -8.72
CA LEU A 427 16.95 8.41 -7.66
C LEU A 427 18.27 8.22 -6.91
N ALA A 428 19.41 8.29 -7.62
CA ALA A 428 20.73 8.23 -6.99
C ALA A 428 21.02 9.37 -6.00
N ARG A 429 20.20 10.43 -6.01
CA ARG A 429 20.31 11.62 -5.17
C ARG A 429 19.00 11.93 -4.44
N GLN A 430 18.17 10.92 -4.19
CA GLN A 430 16.84 11.09 -3.59
C GLN A 430 16.86 11.88 -2.29
N ASP A 431 17.82 11.60 -1.41
CA ASP A 431 17.97 12.27 -0.12
C ASP A 431 18.15 13.80 -0.23
N GLU A 432 18.63 14.30 -1.38
CA GLU A 432 18.87 15.72 -1.60
C GLU A 432 17.59 16.50 -1.88
N TRP A 433 16.57 15.86 -2.46
CA TRP A 433 15.37 16.54 -2.94
C TRP A 433 14.06 16.06 -2.32
N ILE A 434 14.05 14.88 -1.68
CA ILE A 434 12.83 14.32 -1.07
C ILE A 434 12.24 15.23 0.01
N ASN A 435 13.09 15.93 0.77
CA ASN A 435 12.65 16.90 1.77
C ASN A 435 11.91 18.08 1.12
N ALA A 436 12.40 18.59 -0.01
CA ALA A 436 11.72 19.65 -0.76
C ALA A 436 10.36 19.16 -1.29
N ALA A 437 10.27 17.91 -1.75
CA ALA A 437 9.00 17.33 -2.15
C ALA A 437 8.00 17.24 -0.99
N SER A 438 8.45 16.79 0.18
CA SER A 438 7.65 16.73 1.41
C SER A 438 7.19 18.12 1.87
N GLU A 439 8.07 19.11 1.84
CA GLU A 439 7.74 20.52 2.16
C GLU A 439 6.68 21.08 1.21
N LEU A 440 6.79 20.82 -0.09
CA LEU A 440 5.77 21.24 -1.07
C LEU A 440 4.43 20.56 -0.81
N SER A 441 4.43 19.26 -0.56
CA SER A 441 3.20 18.51 -0.24
C SER A 441 2.50 19.11 0.97
N ALA A 442 3.23 19.37 2.07
CA ALA A 442 2.70 19.97 3.28
C ALA A 442 2.18 21.41 3.07
N ALA A 443 2.93 22.22 2.31
CA ALA A 443 2.55 23.59 2.01
C ALA A 443 1.27 23.65 1.17
N TRP A 444 1.14 22.79 0.15
CA TRP A 444 -0.09 22.69 -0.65
C TRP A 444 -1.25 22.09 0.12
N GLY A 445 -1.02 21.10 0.99
CA GLY A 445 -2.01 20.58 1.92
C GLY A 445 -2.61 21.70 2.78
N THR A 446 -1.75 22.56 3.34
CA THR A 446 -2.17 23.74 4.12
C THR A 446 -3.01 24.71 3.28
N ARG A 447 -2.62 24.98 2.03
CA ARG A 447 -3.39 25.85 1.11
C ARG A 447 -4.78 25.26 0.82
N ILE A 448 -4.87 23.97 0.53
CA ILE A 448 -6.13 23.26 0.28
C ILE A 448 -7.01 23.30 1.52
N ASN A 449 -6.44 23.03 2.70
CA ASN A 449 -7.16 23.07 3.98
C ASN A 449 -7.74 24.46 4.26
N GLY A 450 -6.97 25.53 4.00
CA GLY A 450 -7.45 26.91 4.14
C GLY A 450 -8.65 27.24 3.25
N VAL A 451 -8.78 26.59 2.09
CA VAL A 451 -9.90 26.77 1.16
C VAL A 451 -11.10 25.90 1.54
N ALA A 452 -10.88 24.62 1.83
CA ALA A 452 -11.93 23.62 1.96
C ALA A 452 -12.47 23.44 3.39
N PHE A 453 -11.60 23.66 4.39
CA PHE A 453 -11.84 23.27 5.78
C PHE A 453 -11.61 24.41 6.79
N SER A 454 -11.42 25.66 6.33
CA SER A 454 -11.31 26.78 7.27
C SER A 454 -12.63 27.02 8.01
N THR A 455 -12.52 27.27 9.32
CA THR A 455 -13.64 27.46 10.25
C THR A 455 -14.43 28.75 10.06
N LYS A 456 -14.09 29.58 9.07
CA LYS A 456 -14.67 30.92 8.91
C LYS A 456 -16.02 30.95 8.18
N ASP A 457 -16.49 29.82 7.66
CA ASP A 457 -17.74 29.73 6.87
C ASP A 457 -18.82 28.84 7.55
N ASN A 458 -18.81 28.71 8.88
CA ASN A 458 -19.97 28.19 9.65
C ASN A 458 -20.80 29.32 10.26
#